data_AF-A0A371QXR8-F1
#
_entry.id   AF-A0A371QXR8-F1
#
_cell.length_a   1.000
_cell.length_b   1.000
_cell.length_c   1.000
_cell.angle_alpha   90.00
_cell.angle_beta   90.00
_cell.angle_gamma   90.00
#
_symmetry.space_group_name_H-M   'P 1'
#
loop_
_entity.id
_entity.type
_entity.pdbx_description
1 polymer ?
#
loop_
_entity_poly.entity_id
_entity_poly.type
_entity_poly.pdbx_seq_one_letter_code
_entity_poly.pdbx_strand_id
1 'polypeptide(L)'
;MPAKGPRRLSGAWYVDLAVVAEGKSCPICEVLGVASYIFYPEIRAYCGARRAKSAVAGDSLGILTPLIFSIVIWCAVFCVLIPLRNLPGLHPTAAWLLAVAAALAMALAIPLGIAFLVALLLRARSKKVGELRGVPVYWLGPYTRPPGFRAFTLPPFKAIFVVGDPPERVLRHELRHIEQGKKITYLRAIPLGLVFIFLGYPAPWVATAVSIGLLVFLFILPYISWTLERDADIHGFENAENYKRTYKAVLKKRPKSRLMRFLRWISTHPPWWVRASERYYDRRVSTLRLFLEDVFSR
;
A
#
# COMPACT_ATOMS: atom_id res chain seq x y z
N MET A 1 11.60 35.88 -21.68
CA MET A 1 10.71 34.92 -22.39
C MET A 1 9.84 34.22 -21.36
N PRO A 2 8.51 34.34 -21.39
CA PRO A 2 7.66 33.69 -20.40
C PRO A 2 7.61 32.19 -20.66
N ALA A 3 7.76 31.40 -19.59
CA ALA A 3 7.64 29.94 -19.64
C ALA A 3 6.23 29.57 -20.13
N LYS A 4 6.15 28.79 -21.21
CA LYS A 4 4.89 28.20 -21.69
C LYS A 4 4.30 27.37 -20.55
N GLY A 5 3.14 27.80 -20.04
CA GLY A 5 2.40 27.06 -19.01
C GLY A 5 2.07 25.62 -19.46
N PRO A 6 1.77 24.72 -18.51
CA PRO A 6 1.48 23.33 -18.81
C PRO A 6 0.33 23.26 -19.83
N ARG A 7 0.59 22.61 -20.97
CA ARG A 7 -0.45 22.32 -21.97
C ARG A 7 -1.61 21.64 -21.23
N ARG A 8 -2.79 22.26 -21.27
CA ARG A 8 -4.03 21.62 -20.82
C ARG A 8 -4.10 20.23 -21.47
N LEU A 9 -4.28 19.21 -20.65
CA LEU A 9 -4.67 17.87 -21.09
C LEU A 9 -6.12 17.94 -21.58
N SER A 10 -6.37 18.65 -22.68
CA SER A 10 -7.69 18.74 -23.29
C SER A 10 -7.89 17.58 -24.26
N GLY A 11 -8.64 16.56 -23.81
CA GLY A 11 -9.80 16.00 -24.51
C GLY A 11 -9.69 15.46 -25.94
N ALA A 12 -8.51 15.36 -26.56
CA ALA A 12 -8.37 14.88 -27.93
C ALA A 12 -7.19 13.91 -28.07
N TRP A 13 -7.35 12.70 -27.54
CA TRP A 13 -6.54 11.54 -27.96
C TRP A 13 -7.50 10.38 -28.20
N TYR A 14 -8.19 10.44 -29.33
CA TYR A 14 -8.98 9.36 -29.91
C TYR A 14 -8.23 8.87 -31.17
N VAL A 15 -8.32 7.56 -31.43
CA VAL A 15 -7.96 6.86 -32.69
C VAL A 15 -6.47 6.61 -32.92
N ASP A 16 -6.00 5.44 -32.45
CA ASP A 16 -5.30 4.40 -33.24
C ASP A 16 -4.55 3.48 -32.27
N LEU A 17 -5.21 2.40 -31.83
CA LEU A 17 -4.59 1.23 -31.20
C LEU A 17 -5.61 0.08 -31.22
N ALA A 18 -6.10 -0.24 -32.42
CA ALA A 18 -6.42 -1.63 -32.75
C ALA A 18 -5.08 -2.35 -33.03
N VAL A 19 -4.99 -3.64 -32.70
CA VAL A 19 -3.78 -4.49 -32.73
C VAL A 19 -2.90 -4.25 -31.49
N VAL A 20 -2.94 -5.04 -30.42
CA VAL A 20 -2.57 -6.47 -30.32
C VAL A 20 -3.41 -7.12 -29.21
N ALA A 21 -4.38 -7.94 -29.60
CA ALA A 21 -5.03 -8.92 -28.74
C ALA A 21 -4.49 -10.31 -29.10
N GLU A 22 -3.20 -10.56 -28.83
CA GLU A 22 -2.65 -11.91 -28.88
C GLU A 22 -2.49 -12.43 -27.45
N GLY A 23 -2.96 -13.65 -27.22
CA GLY A 23 -3.09 -14.33 -25.93
C GLY A 23 -1.77 -14.64 -25.20
N LYS A 24 -0.81 -13.72 -25.15
CA LYS A 24 0.39 -13.83 -24.32
C LYS A 24 0.01 -13.57 -22.87
N SER A 25 0.43 -14.46 -21.98
CA SER A 25 0.31 -14.35 -20.53
C SER A 25 0.66 -12.95 -20.02
N CYS A 26 -0.02 -12.49 -18.97
CA CYS A 26 0.28 -11.17 -18.41
C CYS A 26 1.67 -11.22 -17.75
N PRO A 27 2.68 -10.51 -18.28
CA PRO A 27 4.06 -10.64 -17.78
C PRO A 27 4.19 -10.19 -16.32
N ILE A 28 3.33 -9.25 -15.90
CA ILE A 28 3.23 -8.80 -14.50
C ILE A 28 2.77 -9.94 -13.58
N CYS A 29 1.89 -10.82 -14.07
CA CYS A 29 1.37 -11.93 -13.26
C CYS A 29 2.32 -13.13 -13.22
N GLU A 30 3.16 -13.32 -14.23
CA GLU A 30 4.22 -14.33 -14.22
C GLU A 30 5.34 -13.96 -13.25
N VAL A 31 5.71 -12.67 -13.20
CA VAL A 31 6.81 -12.20 -12.34
C VAL A 31 6.36 -11.95 -10.89
N LEU A 32 5.09 -11.57 -10.65
CA LEU A 32 4.64 -11.11 -9.33
C LEU A 32 3.66 -12.04 -8.61
N GLY A 33 3.44 -13.27 -9.11
CA GLY A 33 2.34 -14.16 -8.69
C GLY A 33 2.21 -14.43 -7.19
N VAL A 34 3.25 -14.19 -6.39
CA VAL A 34 3.23 -14.29 -4.92
C VAL A 34 3.50 -12.94 -4.23
N ALA A 35 4.43 -12.14 -4.74
CA ALA A 35 4.82 -10.84 -4.20
C ALA A 35 3.70 -9.78 -4.25
N SER A 36 2.98 -9.72 -5.37
CA SER A 36 1.87 -8.78 -5.57
C SER A 36 0.67 -9.09 -4.67
N TYR A 37 0.52 -10.34 -4.23
CA TYR A 37 -0.55 -10.75 -3.32
C TYR A 37 -0.36 -10.22 -1.89
N ILE A 38 0.89 -10.03 -1.44
CA ILE A 38 1.24 -9.59 -0.08
C ILE A 38 1.18 -8.07 0.04
N PHE A 39 1.82 -7.34 -0.87
CA PHE A 39 2.12 -5.91 -0.69
C PHE A 39 1.20 -4.97 -1.47
N TYR A 40 0.51 -5.49 -2.48
CA TYR A 40 -0.27 -4.68 -3.40
C TYR A 40 -1.57 -5.40 -3.81
N PRO A 41 -2.57 -5.51 -2.91
CA PRO A 41 -3.87 -6.10 -3.24
C PRO A 41 -4.54 -5.44 -4.46
N GLU A 42 -4.07 -4.27 -4.89
CA GLU A 42 -4.45 -3.56 -6.10
C GLU A 42 -3.97 -4.26 -7.38
N ILE A 43 -2.80 -4.91 -7.37
CA ILE A 43 -2.26 -5.70 -8.50
C ILE A 43 -3.05 -7.00 -8.68
N ARG A 44 -3.62 -7.55 -7.58
CA ARG A 44 -4.53 -8.73 -7.63
C ARG A 44 -5.72 -8.50 -8.57
N ALA A 45 -6.28 -7.29 -8.61
CA ALA A 45 -7.39 -6.97 -9.50
C ALA A 45 -6.99 -6.94 -10.98
N TYR A 46 -5.75 -6.53 -11.26
CA TYR A 46 -5.17 -6.55 -12.61
C TYR A 46 -4.84 -7.98 -13.07
N CYS A 47 -4.32 -8.82 -12.18
CA CYS A 47 -3.91 -10.20 -12.50
C CYS A 47 -5.02 -11.25 -12.44
N GLY A 48 -5.93 -11.15 -11.46
CA GLY A 48 -7.08 -12.05 -11.32
C GLY A 48 -8.06 -11.98 -12.49
N ALA A 49 -7.91 -10.98 -13.36
CA ALA A 49 -8.81 -10.76 -14.49
C ALA A 49 -8.67 -11.78 -15.64
N ARG A 50 -7.50 -12.40 -15.80
CA ARG A 50 -7.27 -13.39 -16.88
C ARG A 50 -7.51 -14.85 -16.47
N ARG A 51 -7.57 -15.16 -15.16
CA ARG A 51 -7.80 -16.52 -14.63
C ARG A 51 -9.21 -16.72 -14.06
N ALA A 52 -10.21 -15.95 -14.50
CA ALA A 52 -11.59 -16.07 -14.03
C ALA A 52 -12.37 -17.24 -14.68
N LYS A 53 -11.77 -18.45 -14.71
CA LYS A 53 -12.50 -19.72 -14.90
C LYS A 53 -12.37 -20.68 -13.71
N SER A 54 -11.66 -20.31 -12.64
CA SER A 54 -11.57 -21.12 -11.41
C SER A 54 -11.93 -20.28 -10.17
N ALA A 55 -13.20 -19.88 -10.09
CA ALA A 55 -13.74 -19.14 -8.97
C ALA A 55 -14.13 -20.08 -7.82
N VAL A 56 -13.14 -20.66 -7.14
CA VAL A 56 -13.29 -21.26 -5.78
C VAL A 56 -12.07 -20.97 -4.89
N ALA A 57 -10.91 -20.61 -5.43
CA ALA A 57 -9.67 -20.41 -4.65
C ALA A 57 -9.44 -18.97 -4.11
N GLY A 58 -10.41 -18.07 -4.26
CA GLY A 58 -10.24 -16.63 -4.00
C GLY A 58 -10.06 -16.26 -2.53
N ASP A 59 -10.67 -17.01 -1.61
CA ASP A 59 -10.59 -16.74 -0.17
C ASP A 59 -9.45 -17.51 0.50
N SER A 60 -9.05 -18.64 -0.07
CA SER A 60 -7.95 -19.48 0.43
C SER A 60 -6.58 -18.80 0.29
N LEU A 61 -6.36 -18.00 -0.77
CA LEU A 61 -5.09 -17.28 -0.96
C LEU A 61 -4.85 -16.17 0.06
N GLY A 62 -5.91 -15.56 0.61
CA GLY A 62 -5.78 -14.57 1.69
C GLY A 62 -5.19 -15.16 2.97
N ILE A 63 -5.39 -16.46 3.20
CA ILE A 63 -4.88 -17.23 4.34
C ILE A 63 -3.53 -17.88 4.03
N LEU A 64 -3.32 -18.36 2.79
CA LEU A 64 -2.03 -18.96 2.37
C LEU A 64 -0.88 -17.95 2.30
N THR A 65 -1.18 -16.68 2.06
CA THR A 65 -0.16 -15.64 1.91
C THR A 65 0.62 -15.36 3.21
N PRO A 66 -0.03 -15.10 4.37
CA PRO A 66 0.67 -15.00 5.65
C PRO A 66 1.30 -16.34 6.08
N LEU A 67 0.78 -17.48 5.62
CA LEU A 67 1.37 -18.80 5.86
C LEU A 67 2.69 -18.99 5.11
N ILE A 68 2.75 -18.68 3.81
CA ILE A 68 3.98 -18.74 3.01
C ILE A 68 5.02 -17.75 3.55
N PHE A 69 4.58 -16.55 3.94
CA PHE A 69 5.45 -15.56 4.56
C PHE A 69 6.02 -16.06 5.89
N SER A 70 5.18 -16.70 6.72
CA SER A 70 5.63 -17.36 7.95
C SER A 70 6.62 -18.48 7.66
N ILE A 71 6.37 -19.33 6.67
CA ILE A 71 7.27 -20.43 6.28
C ILE A 71 8.63 -19.89 5.82
N VAL A 72 8.67 -18.85 4.98
CA VAL A 72 9.94 -18.25 4.51
C VAL A 72 10.71 -17.63 5.67
N ILE A 73 10.02 -16.94 6.60
CA ILE A 73 10.65 -16.42 7.83
C ILE A 73 11.19 -17.58 8.65
N TRP A 74 10.41 -18.62 8.92
CA TRP A 74 10.86 -19.77 9.71
C TRP A 74 12.02 -20.51 9.04
N CYS A 75 12.01 -20.71 7.73
CA CYS A 75 13.14 -21.28 7.00
C CYS A 75 14.39 -20.40 7.10
N ALA A 76 14.26 -19.07 7.00
CA ALA A 76 15.36 -18.14 7.22
C ALA A 76 15.89 -18.20 8.67
N VAL A 77 14.98 -18.24 9.66
CA VAL A 77 15.30 -18.45 11.08
C VAL A 77 16.11 -19.74 11.25
N PHE A 78 15.65 -20.86 10.71
CA PHE A 78 16.32 -22.16 10.85
C PHE A 78 17.67 -22.23 10.11
N CYS A 79 17.75 -21.69 8.90
CA CYS A 79 18.99 -21.64 8.12
C CYS A 79 20.08 -20.77 8.79
N VAL A 80 19.69 -19.78 9.61
CA VAL A 80 20.63 -18.95 10.38
C VAL A 80 20.86 -19.49 11.80
N LEU A 81 19.86 -20.09 12.45
CA LEU A 81 19.97 -20.70 13.79
C LEU A 81 20.91 -21.90 13.80
N ILE A 82 20.82 -22.77 12.79
CA ILE A 82 21.57 -24.04 12.76
C ILE A 82 23.09 -23.81 12.73
N PRO A 83 23.64 -22.90 11.90
CA PRO A 83 25.06 -22.57 11.94
C PRO A 83 25.47 -21.84 13.23
N LEU A 84 24.66 -20.89 13.72
CA LEU A 84 25.01 -20.07 14.88
C LEU A 84 25.09 -20.87 16.18
N ARG A 85 24.25 -21.90 16.35
CA ARG A 85 24.29 -22.78 17.55
C ARG A 85 25.58 -23.60 17.64
N ASN A 86 26.26 -23.81 16.52
CA ASN A 86 27.47 -24.62 16.43
C ASN A 86 28.76 -23.79 16.45
N LEU A 87 28.68 -22.47 16.64
CA LEU A 87 29.85 -21.62 16.77
C LEU A 87 30.52 -21.85 18.13
N PRO A 88 31.77 -22.37 18.17
CA PRO A 88 32.47 -22.58 19.43
C PRO A 88 32.67 -21.24 20.16
N GLY A 89 32.32 -21.20 21.44
CA GLY A 89 32.46 -20.02 22.30
C GLY A 89 31.26 -19.06 22.31
N LEU A 90 30.21 -19.31 21.51
CA LEU A 90 29.00 -18.47 21.53
C LEU A 90 28.01 -18.98 22.60
N HIS A 91 27.66 -18.13 23.56
CA HIS A 91 26.65 -18.47 24.56
C HIS A 91 25.31 -18.80 23.89
N PRO A 92 24.56 -19.84 24.30
CA PRO A 92 23.31 -20.25 23.65
C PRO A 92 22.29 -19.12 23.48
N THR A 93 22.18 -18.23 24.48
CA THR A 93 21.32 -17.04 24.41
C THR A 93 21.74 -16.06 23.31
N ALA A 94 23.05 -15.83 23.15
CA ALA A 94 23.57 -14.94 22.11
C ALA A 94 23.34 -15.54 20.71
N ALA A 95 23.52 -16.86 20.55
CA ALA A 95 23.21 -17.57 19.31
C ALA A 95 21.73 -17.44 18.93
N TRP A 96 20.83 -17.60 19.91
CA TRP A 96 19.39 -17.45 19.68
C TRP A 96 19.01 -16.03 19.27
N LEU A 97 19.54 -15.02 19.96
CA LEU A 97 19.26 -13.61 19.65
C LEU A 97 19.77 -13.18 18.27
N LEU A 98 20.98 -13.59 17.89
CA LEU A 98 21.53 -13.32 16.56
C LEU A 98 20.66 -13.93 15.46
N ALA A 99 20.13 -15.13 15.70
CA ALA A 99 19.28 -15.75 14.70
C ALA A 99 17.88 -15.14 14.63
N VAL A 100 17.30 -14.72 15.77
CA VAL A 100 16.06 -13.93 15.78
C VAL A 100 16.29 -12.58 15.08
N ALA A 101 17.42 -11.92 15.31
CA ALA A 101 17.79 -10.68 14.64
C ALA A 101 17.90 -10.87 13.12
N ALA A 102 18.61 -11.91 12.68
CA ALA A 102 18.76 -12.23 11.26
C ALA A 102 17.43 -12.60 10.60
N ALA A 103 16.59 -13.37 11.30
CA ALA A 103 15.25 -13.70 10.86
C ALA A 103 14.37 -12.47 10.67
N LEU A 104 14.36 -11.55 11.64
CA LEU A 104 13.61 -10.30 11.55
C LEU A 104 14.17 -9.39 10.45
N ALA A 105 15.50 -9.32 10.32
CA ALA A 105 16.14 -8.57 9.24
C ALA A 105 15.73 -9.12 7.86
N MET A 106 15.72 -10.44 7.67
CA MET A 106 15.25 -11.07 6.44
C MET A 106 13.75 -10.88 6.22
N ALA A 107 12.94 -11.02 7.28
CA ALA A 107 11.51 -10.79 7.26
C ALA A 107 11.16 -9.36 6.83
N LEU A 108 12.03 -8.38 7.05
CA LEU A 108 11.84 -6.98 6.64
C LEU A 108 12.49 -6.68 5.29
N ALA A 109 13.71 -7.17 5.06
CA ALA A 109 14.49 -6.90 3.85
C ALA A 109 13.87 -7.56 2.61
N ILE A 110 13.35 -8.78 2.73
CA ILE A 110 12.73 -9.50 1.59
C ILE A 110 11.50 -8.74 1.06
N PRO A 111 10.51 -8.35 1.88
CA PRO A 111 9.41 -7.46 1.47
C PRO A 111 9.85 -6.20 0.77
N LEU A 112 10.83 -5.49 1.35
CA LEU A 112 11.30 -4.22 0.83
C LEU A 112 12.02 -4.40 -0.51
N GLY A 113 12.88 -5.42 -0.61
CA GLY A 113 13.56 -5.79 -1.85
C GLY A 113 12.58 -6.19 -2.95
N ILE A 114 11.55 -6.99 -2.60
CA ILE A 114 10.47 -7.35 -3.50
C ILE A 114 9.71 -6.10 -3.97
N ALA A 115 9.28 -5.24 -3.04
CA ALA A 115 8.54 -4.01 -3.38
C ALA A 115 9.36 -3.07 -4.27
N PHE A 116 10.67 -2.95 -3.99
CA PHE A 116 11.60 -2.18 -4.81
C PHE A 116 11.76 -2.77 -6.21
N LEU A 117 11.93 -4.10 -6.31
CA LEU A 117 12.02 -4.80 -7.59
C LEU A 117 10.73 -4.65 -8.41
N VAL A 118 9.55 -4.83 -7.78
CA VAL A 118 8.25 -4.59 -8.42
C VAL A 118 8.20 -3.17 -8.98
N ALA A 119 8.61 -2.18 -8.20
CA ALA A 119 8.56 -0.79 -8.61
C ALA A 119 9.54 -0.49 -9.76
N LEU A 120 10.74 -1.10 -9.78
CA LEU A 120 11.67 -1.04 -10.92
C LEU A 120 11.06 -1.68 -12.17
N LEU A 121 10.44 -2.85 -12.05
CA LEU A 121 9.79 -3.54 -13.16
C LEU A 121 8.60 -2.74 -13.72
N LEU A 122 7.77 -2.17 -12.85
CA LEU A 122 6.67 -1.28 -13.25
C LEU A 122 7.22 -0.06 -14.01
N ARG A 123 8.31 0.53 -13.54
CA ARG A 123 8.97 1.65 -14.23
C ARG A 123 9.55 1.24 -15.59
N ALA A 124 10.19 0.08 -15.68
CA ALA A 124 10.77 -0.41 -16.92
C ALA A 124 9.72 -0.77 -17.98
N ARG A 125 8.52 -1.18 -17.54
CA ARG A 125 7.41 -1.58 -18.43
C ARG A 125 6.43 -0.44 -18.73
N SER A 126 6.49 0.68 -18.01
CA SER A 126 5.58 1.79 -18.19
C SER A 126 6.09 2.79 -19.22
N LYS A 127 5.16 3.48 -19.89
CA LYS A 127 5.47 4.59 -20.78
C LYS A 127 5.29 5.89 -20.03
N LYS A 128 6.31 6.75 -19.98
CA LYS A 128 6.13 8.13 -19.48
C LYS A 128 5.16 8.86 -20.40
N VAL A 129 4.01 9.28 -19.88
CA VAL A 129 2.95 9.95 -20.66
C VAL A 129 2.88 11.45 -20.38
N GLY A 130 3.52 11.92 -19.32
CA GLY A 130 3.58 13.35 -19.02
C GLY A 130 4.22 13.64 -17.68
N GLU A 131 3.99 14.86 -17.19
CA GLU A 131 4.41 15.33 -15.88
C GLU A 131 3.31 16.17 -15.26
N LEU A 132 3.09 16.00 -13.96
CA LEU A 132 2.18 16.82 -13.16
C LEU A 132 2.99 17.57 -12.12
N ARG A 133 3.16 18.88 -12.29
CA ARG A 133 4.01 19.74 -11.43
C ARG A 133 5.44 19.19 -11.24
N GLY A 134 6.05 18.70 -12.33
CA GLY A 134 7.40 18.12 -12.32
C GLY A 134 7.48 16.68 -11.79
N VAL A 135 6.36 16.08 -11.40
CA VAL A 135 6.29 14.65 -11.06
C VAL A 135 5.95 13.84 -12.30
N PRO A 136 6.78 12.85 -12.70
CA PRO A 136 6.52 12.05 -13.88
C PRO A 136 5.30 11.14 -13.70
N VAL A 137 4.47 11.09 -14.74
CA VAL A 137 3.29 10.22 -14.84
C VAL A 137 3.58 9.11 -15.85
N TYR A 138 3.41 7.87 -15.41
CA TYR A 138 3.72 6.66 -16.16
C TYR A 138 2.44 5.85 -16.42
N TRP A 139 2.19 5.49 -17.68
CA TRP A 139 1.07 4.66 -18.08
C TRP A 139 1.49 3.19 -18.17
N LEU A 140 0.73 2.34 -17.48
CA LEU A 140 0.94 0.89 -17.41
C LEU A 140 0.10 0.11 -18.43
N GLY A 141 -0.74 0.80 -19.20
CA GLY A 141 -1.58 0.21 -20.23
C GLY A 141 -3.08 0.42 -20.00
N PRO A 142 -3.91 -0.06 -20.93
CA PRO A 142 -5.35 0.04 -20.84
C PRO A 142 -5.89 -0.84 -19.71
N TYR A 143 -6.98 -0.42 -19.10
CA TYR A 143 -7.67 -1.23 -18.09
C TYR A 143 -8.62 -2.21 -18.81
N THR A 144 -8.33 -3.50 -18.74
CA THR A 144 -9.06 -4.53 -19.51
C THR A 144 -10.42 -4.92 -18.92
N ARG A 145 -10.89 -4.26 -17.86
CA ARG A 145 -12.20 -4.53 -17.24
C ARG A 145 -12.94 -3.23 -16.89
N PRO A 146 -13.97 -2.80 -17.62
CA PRO A 146 -14.75 -1.65 -17.18
C PRO A 146 -15.42 -1.86 -15.80
N PRO A 147 -15.72 -0.79 -15.04
CA PRO A 147 -15.23 0.58 -15.20
C PRO A 147 -14.10 0.82 -14.19
N GLY A 148 -12.90 1.17 -14.65
CA GLY A 148 -11.88 1.60 -13.70
C GLY A 148 -10.69 2.21 -14.40
N PHE A 149 -10.36 3.42 -14.01
CA PHE A 149 -8.97 3.83 -13.98
C PHE A 149 -8.39 3.41 -12.62
N ARG A 150 -7.07 3.38 -12.52
CA ARG A 150 -6.36 3.39 -11.24
C ARG A 150 -5.20 4.34 -11.36
N ALA A 151 -4.92 5.06 -10.30
CA ALA A 151 -3.65 5.74 -10.12
C ALA A 151 -3.09 5.29 -8.78
N PHE A 152 -1.77 5.26 -8.67
CA PHE A 152 -1.08 5.01 -7.41
C PHE A 152 0.31 5.64 -7.48
N THR A 153 0.84 5.98 -6.31
CA THR A 153 2.19 6.53 -6.19
C THR A 153 3.17 5.48 -5.70
N LEU A 154 4.40 5.57 -6.21
CA LEU A 154 5.54 4.82 -5.68
C LEU A 154 6.50 5.79 -4.99
N PRO A 155 6.46 5.88 -3.64
CA PRO A 155 7.26 6.85 -2.89
C PRO A 155 8.76 6.87 -3.22
N PRO A 156 9.45 5.73 -3.43
CA PRO A 156 10.88 5.73 -3.75
C PRO A 156 11.22 6.45 -5.07
N PHE A 157 10.31 6.43 -6.04
CA PHE A 157 10.52 7.00 -7.37
C PHE A 157 9.91 8.38 -7.55
N LYS A 158 9.12 8.85 -6.57
CA LYS A 158 8.34 10.11 -6.66
C LYS A 158 7.62 10.19 -8.01
N ALA A 159 6.88 9.15 -8.34
CA ALA A 159 6.23 8.98 -9.63
C ALA A 159 4.80 8.49 -9.46
N ILE A 160 3.92 8.90 -10.37
CA ILE A 160 2.52 8.45 -10.43
C ILE A 160 2.41 7.41 -11.54
N PHE A 161 1.82 6.27 -11.20
CA PHE A 161 1.55 5.19 -12.15
C PHE A 161 0.04 5.12 -12.38
N VAL A 162 -0.36 5.03 -13.64
CA VAL A 162 -1.76 5.04 -14.06
C VAL A 162 -2.10 3.82 -14.91
N VAL A 163 -3.29 3.29 -14.70
CA VAL A 163 -3.93 2.27 -15.55
C VAL A 163 -5.24 2.85 -16.04
N GLY A 164 -5.49 2.81 -17.35
CA GLY A 164 -6.62 3.52 -17.97
C GLY A 164 -6.41 5.04 -18.00
N ASP A 165 -7.51 5.79 -17.98
CA ASP A 165 -7.51 7.27 -18.06
C ASP A 165 -8.12 7.88 -16.78
N PRO A 166 -7.31 8.08 -15.72
CA PRO A 166 -7.80 8.66 -14.48
C PRO A 166 -8.13 10.14 -14.62
N PRO A 167 -9.25 10.62 -14.04
CA PRO A 167 -9.56 12.04 -14.06
C PRO A 167 -8.51 12.83 -13.27
N GLU A 168 -8.26 14.08 -13.65
CA GLU A 168 -7.21 14.93 -13.08
C GLU A 168 -7.23 14.99 -11.54
N ARG A 169 -8.42 15.03 -10.93
CA ARG A 169 -8.61 14.98 -9.47
C ARG A 169 -7.95 13.79 -8.78
N VAL A 170 -7.94 12.62 -9.43
CA VAL A 170 -7.27 11.42 -8.92
C VAL A 170 -5.76 11.58 -9.03
N LEU A 171 -5.26 12.18 -10.12
CA LEU A 171 -3.83 12.48 -10.25
C LEU A 171 -3.36 13.50 -9.21
N ARG A 172 -4.19 14.50 -8.88
CA ARG A 172 -3.90 15.46 -7.80
C ARG A 172 -3.87 14.79 -6.43
N HIS A 173 -4.81 13.87 -6.16
CA HIS A 173 -4.78 13.05 -4.94
C HIS A 173 -3.45 12.28 -4.82
N GLU A 174 -3.05 11.58 -5.88
CA GLU A 174 -1.76 10.86 -5.91
C GLU A 174 -0.55 11.80 -5.75
N LEU A 175 -0.56 12.96 -6.42
CA LEU A 175 0.50 13.96 -6.27
C LEU A 175 0.67 14.38 -4.81
N ARG A 176 -0.43 14.54 -4.09
CA ARG A 176 -0.38 14.92 -2.68
C ARG A 176 0.33 13.88 -1.82
N HIS A 177 0.19 12.59 -2.11
CA HIS A 177 0.95 11.55 -1.43
C HIS A 177 2.46 11.65 -1.65
N ILE A 178 2.91 12.07 -2.84
CA ILE A 178 4.33 12.31 -3.12
C ILE A 178 4.85 13.50 -2.30
N GLU A 179 4.08 14.59 -2.22
CA GLU A 179 4.43 15.76 -1.41
C GLU A 179 4.50 15.40 0.10
N GLN A 180 3.64 14.48 0.55
CA GLN A 180 3.62 13.96 1.92
C GLN A 180 4.77 12.98 2.22
N GLY A 181 5.45 12.44 1.20
CA GLY A 181 6.30 11.24 1.29
C GLY A 181 7.40 11.27 2.36
N LYS A 182 7.92 12.45 2.72
CA LYS A 182 8.89 12.60 3.82
C LYS A 182 8.28 12.17 5.17
N LYS A 183 7.05 12.60 5.47
CA LYS A 183 6.38 12.31 6.76
C LYS A 183 6.14 10.81 6.95
N ILE A 184 5.68 10.13 5.89
CA ILE A 184 5.40 8.69 5.92
C ILE A 184 6.69 7.88 6.12
N THR A 185 7.78 8.28 5.45
CA THR A 185 9.05 7.55 5.51
C THR A 185 9.62 7.56 6.94
N TYR A 186 9.62 8.71 7.62
CA TYR A 186 10.08 8.80 9.00
C TYR A 186 9.21 7.96 9.96
N LEU A 187 7.88 8.00 9.79
CA LEU A 187 6.97 7.24 10.65
C LEU A 187 7.13 5.72 10.51
N ARG A 188 7.44 5.24 9.29
CA ARG A 188 7.72 3.82 9.05
C ARG A 188 9.10 3.37 9.57
N ALA A 189 10.04 4.30 9.74
CA ALA A 189 11.35 4.00 10.30
C ALA A 189 11.33 3.77 11.82
N ILE A 190 10.33 4.31 12.54
CA ILE A 190 10.27 4.19 14.01
C ILE A 190 10.05 2.74 14.48
N PRO A 191 9.08 1.97 13.95
CA PRO A 191 8.95 0.55 14.30
C PRO A 191 10.22 -0.25 14.04
N LEU A 192 10.95 0.07 12.96
CA LEU A 192 12.23 -0.56 12.65
C LEU A 192 13.29 -0.23 13.72
N GLY A 193 13.35 1.04 14.16
CA GLY A 193 14.20 1.45 15.28
C GLY A 193 13.87 0.72 16.59
N LEU A 194 12.59 0.56 16.91
CA LEU A 194 12.14 -0.20 18.10
C LEU A 194 12.56 -1.67 18.04
N VAL A 195 12.49 -2.29 16.86
CA VAL A 195 12.98 -3.66 16.65
C VAL A 195 14.50 -3.73 16.85
N PHE A 196 15.27 -2.77 16.34
CA PHE A 196 16.72 -2.73 16.59
C PHE A 196 17.08 -2.56 18.07
N ILE A 197 16.33 -1.74 18.83
CA ILE A 197 16.52 -1.60 20.28
C ILE A 197 16.25 -2.93 20.99
N PHE A 198 15.17 -3.62 20.64
CA PHE A 198 14.83 -4.93 21.20
C PHE A 198 15.93 -5.97 20.94
N LEU A 199 16.46 -5.99 19.71
CA LEU A 199 17.52 -6.91 19.32
C LEU A 199 18.88 -6.57 19.95
N GLY A 200 19.17 -5.29 20.13
CA GLY A 200 20.41 -4.82 20.76
C GLY A 200 20.41 -4.96 22.29
N TYR A 201 19.25 -5.05 22.92
CA TYR A 201 19.13 -5.14 24.37
C TYR A 201 18.01 -6.12 24.80
N PRO A 202 18.31 -7.43 24.88
CA PRO A 202 17.32 -8.50 25.06
C PRO A 202 16.87 -8.69 26.51
N ALA A 203 16.76 -7.61 27.29
CA ALA A 203 16.29 -7.70 28.67
C ALA A 203 14.76 -7.86 28.70
N PRO A 204 14.17 -8.64 29.62
CA PRO A 204 12.72 -8.85 29.70
C PRO A 204 11.91 -7.54 29.79
N TRP A 205 12.42 -6.55 30.52
CA TRP A 205 11.77 -5.24 30.62
C TRP A 205 11.84 -4.43 29.31
N VAL A 206 12.90 -4.58 28.50
CA VAL A 206 12.98 -3.99 27.15
C VAL A 206 11.98 -4.68 26.23
N ALA A 207 11.83 -6.02 26.32
CA ALA A 207 10.84 -6.76 25.56
C ALA A 207 9.42 -6.21 25.82
N THR A 208 9.07 -6.00 27.09
CA THR A 208 7.78 -5.42 27.49
C THR A 208 7.62 -4.00 26.99
N ALA A 209 8.63 -3.14 27.18
CA ALA A 209 8.58 -1.74 26.73
C ALA A 209 8.44 -1.62 25.21
N VAL A 210 9.20 -2.41 24.45
CA VAL A 210 9.09 -2.45 22.98
C VAL A 210 7.73 -3.00 22.54
N SER A 211 7.22 -4.03 23.20
CA SER A 211 5.89 -4.59 22.88
C SER A 211 4.77 -3.58 23.09
N ILE A 212 4.82 -2.83 24.21
CA ILE A 212 3.88 -1.73 24.49
C ILE A 212 4.03 -0.62 23.43
N GLY A 213 5.28 -0.24 23.10
CA GLY A 213 5.55 0.74 22.06
C GLY A 213 4.98 0.33 20.71
N LEU A 214 5.24 -0.90 20.26
CA LEU A 214 4.70 -1.46 19.02
C LEU A 214 3.16 -1.50 19.04
N LEU A 215 2.55 -1.89 20.17
CA LEU A 215 1.09 -1.88 20.33
C LEU A 215 0.52 -0.47 20.16
N VAL A 216 1.13 0.54 20.76
CA VAL A 216 0.74 1.95 20.57
C VAL A 216 0.90 2.37 19.11
N PHE A 217 2.00 1.97 18.45
CA PHE A 217 2.23 2.23 17.03
C PHE A 217 1.17 1.61 16.11
N LEU A 218 0.60 0.45 16.46
CA LEU A 218 -0.49 -0.17 15.71
C LEU A 218 -1.76 0.71 15.66
N PHE A 219 -1.96 1.62 16.62
CA PHE A 219 -3.08 2.56 16.61
C PHE A 219 -2.69 3.93 16.01
N ILE A 220 -1.47 4.39 16.27
CA ILE A 220 -0.99 5.69 15.76
C ILE A 220 -0.78 5.65 14.24
N LEU A 221 -0.25 4.57 13.68
CA LEU A 221 0.02 4.48 12.25
C LEU A 221 -1.24 4.58 11.38
N PRO A 222 -2.34 3.83 11.65
CA PRO A 222 -3.60 4.04 10.95
C PRO A 222 -4.11 5.47 11.08
N TYR A 223 -4.10 6.04 12.30
CA TYR A 223 -4.56 7.41 12.52
C TYR A 223 -3.82 8.44 11.65
N ILE A 224 -2.49 8.37 11.59
CA ILE A 224 -1.70 9.25 10.75
C ILE A 224 -2.01 9.00 9.27
N SER A 225 -2.11 7.72 8.87
CA SER A 225 -2.48 7.34 7.50
C SER A 225 -3.83 7.94 7.10
N TRP A 226 -4.84 7.92 7.98
CA TRP A 226 -6.14 8.52 7.73
C TRP A 226 -6.07 10.03 7.54
N THR A 227 -5.24 10.72 8.32
CA THR A 227 -5.06 12.17 8.20
C THR A 227 -4.37 12.53 6.88
N LEU A 228 -3.38 11.74 6.47
CA LEU A 228 -2.68 11.94 5.19
C LEU A 228 -3.59 11.63 4.00
N GLU A 229 -4.36 10.55 4.08
CA GLU A 229 -5.36 10.19 3.08
C GLU A 229 -6.41 11.28 2.92
N ARG A 230 -6.91 11.83 4.04
CA ARG A 230 -7.87 12.93 4.01
C ARG A 230 -7.30 14.18 3.37
N ASP A 231 -6.06 14.53 3.69
CA ASP A 231 -5.40 15.68 3.08
C ASP A 231 -5.20 15.47 1.56
N ALA A 232 -4.90 14.25 1.12
CA ALA A 232 -4.87 13.88 -0.30
C ALA A 232 -6.27 13.93 -0.95
N ASP A 233 -7.31 13.47 -0.26
CA ASP A 233 -8.70 13.55 -0.73
C ASP A 233 -9.17 14.99 -0.89
N ILE A 234 -8.93 15.85 0.10
CA ILE A 234 -9.27 17.27 0.04
C ILE A 234 -8.51 17.94 -1.12
N HIS A 235 -7.25 17.57 -1.35
CA HIS A 235 -6.46 18.12 -2.45
C HIS A 235 -6.94 17.64 -3.84
N GLY A 236 -7.34 16.37 -3.94
CA GLY A 236 -7.77 15.76 -5.20
C GLY A 236 -9.22 16.07 -5.55
N PHE A 237 -10.12 15.66 -4.65
CA PHE A 237 -11.57 15.67 -4.85
C PHE A 237 -12.25 16.94 -4.37
N GLU A 238 -11.65 17.68 -3.44
CA GLU A 238 -12.18 18.93 -2.85
C GLU A 238 -13.41 18.73 -1.95
N ASN A 239 -14.36 17.87 -2.32
CA ASN A 239 -15.60 17.58 -1.58
C ASN A 239 -16.10 16.13 -1.79
N ALA A 240 -17.14 15.75 -1.05
CA ALA A 240 -17.65 14.38 -1.07
C ALA A 240 -18.43 14.04 -2.35
N GLU A 241 -19.06 15.01 -3.00
CA GLU A 241 -19.76 14.79 -4.26
C GLU A 241 -18.80 14.34 -5.37
N ASN A 242 -17.66 15.03 -5.52
CA ASN A 242 -16.61 14.67 -6.47
C ASN A 242 -16.04 13.28 -6.19
N TYR A 243 -15.85 12.92 -4.92
CA TYR A 243 -15.44 11.58 -4.52
C TYR A 243 -16.48 10.52 -4.93
N LYS A 244 -17.76 10.75 -4.62
CA LYS A 244 -18.86 9.84 -5.00
C LYS A 244 -18.94 9.67 -6.50
N ARG A 245 -18.85 10.77 -7.28
CA ARG A 245 -18.91 10.73 -8.74
C ARG A 245 -17.75 9.89 -9.32
N THR A 246 -16.59 9.98 -8.70
CA THR A 246 -15.38 9.25 -9.09
C THR A 246 -15.49 7.75 -8.77
N TYR A 247 -15.99 7.40 -7.57
CA TYR A 247 -15.95 6.04 -7.05
C TYR A 247 -17.33 5.38 -6.91
N LYS A 248 -18.36 5.88 -7.60
CA LYS A 248 -19.77 5.42 -7.48
C LYS A 248 -19.90 3.90 -7.55
N ALA A 249 -19.15 3.25 -8.44
CA ALA A 249 -19.19 1.81 -8.67
C ALA A 249 -18.62 0.97 -7.51
N VAL A 250 -17.85 1.57 -6.60
CA VAL A 250 -17.09 0.88 -5.54
C VAL A 250 -17.53 1.29 -4.13
N LEU A 251 -18.47 2.24 -4.00
CA LEU A 251 -18.98 2.69 -2.72
C LEU A 251 -19.69 1.53 -1.99
N LYS A 252 -19.10 1.12 -0.86
CA LYS A 252 -19.66 0.06 0.00
C LYS A 252 -20.60 0.66 1.03
N LYS A 253 -21.69 -0.04 1.31
CA LYS A 253 -22.60 0.31 2.41
C LYS A 253 -21.89 0.22 3.77
N ARG A 254 -22.24 1.12 4.68
CA ARG A 254 -21.79 1.12 6.07
C ARG A 254 -22.27 -0.14 6.79
N PRO A 255 -21.39 -0.95 7.42
CA PRO A 255 -21.78 -2.11 8.21
C PRO A 255 -22.59 -1.72 9.45
N LYS A 256 -23.59 -2.56 9.81
CA LYS A 256 -24.35 -2.41 11.06
C LYS A 256 -23.52 -2.75 12.31
N SER A 257 -22.62 -3.73 12.21
CA SER A 257 -21.78 -4.16 13.33
C SER A 257 -20.67 -3.15 13.66
N ARG A 258 -20.57 -2.78 14.95
CA ARG A 258 -19.49 -1.92 15.48
C ARG A 258 -18.10 -2.50 15.22
N LEU A 259 -17.94 -3.80 15.46
CA LEU A 259 -16.69 -4.51 15.22
C LEU A 259 -16.28 -4.42 13.74
N MET A 260 -17.23 -4.62 12.81
CA MET A 260 -16.94 -4.51 11.39
C MET A 260 -16.56 -3.08 10.97
N ARG A 261 -17.13 -2.05 11.60
CA ARG A 261 -16.72 -0.65 11.37
C ARG A 261 -15.31 -0.41 11.90
N PHE A 262 -15.03 -0.83 13.13
CA PHE A 262 -13.70 -0.74 13.73
C PHE A 262 -12.62 -1.44 12.87
N LEU A 263 -12.86 -2.69 12.46
CA LEU A 263 -11.94 -3.44 11.58
C LEU A 263 -11.72 -2.75 10.24
N ARG A 264 -12.72 -2.02 9.72
CA ARG A 264 -12.58 -1.25 8.47
C ARG A 264 -11.73 0.00 8.63
N TRP A 265 -11.70 0.57 9.83
CA TRP A 265 -10.83 1.69 10.15
C TRP A 265 -9.37 1.27 10.33
N ILE A 266 -9.07 0.07 10.85
CA ILE A 266 -7.68 -0.43 11.01
C ILE A 266 -6.88 -0.46 9.67
N SER A 267 -7.57 -0.40 8.54
CA SER A 267 -6.98 -0.13 7.22
C SER A 267 -6.15 1.15 7.18
N THR A 268 -5.21 1.24 6.22
CA THR A 268 -4.46 2.47 5.92
C THR A 268 -5.34 3.61 5.39
N HIS A 269 -6.56 3.29 4.94
CA HIS A 269 -7.52 4.24 4.39
C HIS A 269 -8.76 4.33 5.27
N PRO A 270 -9.34 5.54 5.50
CA PRO A 270 -10.65 5.69 6.09
C PRO A 270 -11.72 4.94 5.29
N PRO A 271 -12.80 4.45 5.92
CA PRO A 271 -13.84 3.72 5.21
C PRO A 271 -14.52 4.54 4.11
N TRP A 272 -14.90 3.87 3.02
CA TRP A 272 -15.52 4.48 1.84
C TRP A 272 -16.75 5.35 2.17
N TRP A 273 -17.61 4.90 3.10
CA TRP A 273 -18.81 5.68 3.49
C TRP A 273 -18.47 6.94 4.28
N VAL A 274 -17.34 6.95 4.99
CA VAL A 274 -16.83 8.15 5.69
C VAL A 274 -16.24 9.12 4.67
N ARG A 275 -15.41 8.62 3.74
CA ARG A 275 -14.84 9.42 2.64
C ARG A 275 -15.90 9.99 1.70
N ALA A 276 -17.09 9.40 1.67
CA ALA A 276 -18.25 9.89 0.93
C ALA A 276 -19.13 10.87 1.74
N SER A 277 -18.72 11.32 2.92
CA SER A 277 -19.48 12.29 3.73
C SER A 277 -18.87 13.69 3.65
N GLU A 278 -19.70 14.74 3.66
CA GLU A 278 -19.19 16.14 3.65
C GLU A 278 -18.38 16.46 4.92
N ARG A 279 -18.76 15.88 6.07
CA ARG A 279 -17.99 16.03 7.32
C ARG A 279 -16.56 15.52 7.23
N TYR A 280 -16.26 14.61 6.32
CA TYR A 280 -14.87 14.17 6.10
C TYR A 280 -14.01 15.26 5.45
N TYR A 281 -14.60 16.14 4.63
CA TYR A 281 -13.89 17.24 3.97
C TYR A 281 -13.83 18.52 4.82
N ASP A 282 -14.60 18.58 5.92
CA ASP A 282 -14.47 19.67 6.89
C ASP A 282 -13.17 19.53 7.71
N ARG A 283 -12.23 20.45 7.46
CA ARG A 283 -10.93 20.51 8.14
C ARG A 283 -11.04 20.75 9.64
N ARG A 284 -12.16 21.31 10.13
CA ARG A 284 -12.43 21.56 11.56
C ARG A 284 -12.79 20.28 12.31
N VAL A 285 -13.25 19.24 11.62
CA VAL A 285 -13.53 17.93 12.20
C VAL A 285 -12.23 17.13 12.20
N SER A 286 -11.88 16.42 13.28
CA SER A 286 -10.70 15.54 13.27
C SER A 286 -11.04 14.14 12.72
N THR A 287 -10.08 13.47 12.08
CA THR A 287 -10.23 12.07 11.64
C THR A 287 -10.48 11.12 12.82
N LEU A 288 -9.88 11.39 13.98
CA LEU A 288 -10.14 10.64 15.21
C LEU A 288 -11.60 10.78 15.65
N ARG A 289 -12.16 11.98 15.58
CA ARG A 289 -13.58 12.21 15.89
C ARG A 289 -14.49 11.45 14.93
N LEU A 290 -14.18 11.45 13.63
CA LEU A 290 -14.92 10.65 12.63
C LEU A 290 -14.86 9.15 12.93
N PHE A 291 -13.68 8.65 13.32
CA PHE A 291 -13.48 7.26 13.73
C PHE A 291 -14.34 6.90 14.94
N LEU A 292 -14.25 7.68 16.02
CA LEU A 292 -14.98 7.40 17.27
C LEU A 292 -16.50 7.43 17.02
N GLU A 293 -17.00 8.45 16.35
CA GLU A 293 -18.43 8.55 16.06
C GLU A 293 -18.92 7.43 15.13
N ASP A 294 -18.15 7.06 14.09
CA ASP A 294 -18.55 5.97 13.21
C ASP A 294 -18.55 4.62 13.94
N VAL A 295 -17.55 4.33 14.77
CA VAL A 295 -17.48 3.06 15.51
C VAL A 295 -18.56 2.99 16.58
N PHE A 296 -18.74 4.03 17.39
CA PHE A 296 -19.60 4.00 18.58
C PHE A 296 -21.06 4.41 18.34
N SER A 297 -21.39 5.03 17.20
CA SER A 297 -22.79 5.31 16.84
C SER A 297 -23.62 4.03 16.73
N ARG A 298 -24.94 4.19 16.87
CA ARG A 298 -25.91 3.09 16.74
C ARG A 298 -26.04 2.66 15.27
#